data_AF-A0A2V5RH91-F1
#
_entry.id   AF-A0A2V5RH91-F1
#
_cell.length_a   1.000
_cell.length_b   1.000
_cell.length_c   1.000
_cell.angle_alpha   90.00
_cell.angle_beta   90.00
_cell.angle_gamma   90.00
#
_symmetry.space_group_name_H-M   'P 1'
#
loop_
_entity.id
_entity.type
_entity.pdbx_description
1 polymer ?
#
loop_
_entity_poly.entity_id
_entity_poly.type
_entity_poly.pdbx_seq_one_letter_code
_entity_poly.pdbx_strand_id
1 'polypeptide(L)'
;MALSLPLTLAGADKLEVLRRLDQFRQWRSLDEKRYCLVCGKIITGRHIQVAGGTRGNGSLRLSCPTERCNSIPMDWVLPTDEIIAKVEMRAAEERKVAAPPPTNHKNGGPQLPKREHNGIASRFLKFAFHFKHSS
;
A
#
# COMPACT_ATOMS: atom_id res chain seq x y z
N MET A 1 10.53 4.83 -20.55
CA MET A 1 10.59 5.26 -19.13
C MET A 1 11.25 4.15 -18.33
N ALA A 2 12.47 4.34 -17.84
CA ALA A 2 13.11 3.34 -16.98
C ALA A 2 12.46 3.41 -15.59
N LEU A 3 11.81 2.33 -15.17
CA LEU A 3 11.33 2.19 -13.79
C LEU A 3 12.56 2.00 -12.91
N SER A 4 12.92 3.03 -12.16
CA SER A 4 13.98 2.94 -11.16
C SER A 4 13.51 1.98 -10.05
N LEU A 5 14.28 0.91 -9.81
CA LEU A 5 14.00 -0.03 -8.73
C LEU A 5 14.16 0.66 -7.37
N PRO A 6 13.33 0.29 -6.37
CA PRO A 6 13.56 0.70 -4.99
C PRO A 6 14.92 0.22 -4.48
N LEU A 7 15.66 1.11 -3.83
CA LEU A 7 16.92 0.84 -3.16
C LEU A 7 16.65 0.40 -1.73
N THR A 8 17.22 -0.74 -1.33
CA THR A 8 17.29 -1.17 0.07
C THR A 8 18.46 -0.49 0.76
N LEU A 9 18.16 0.51 1.59
CA LEU A 9 19.13 1.26 2.40
C LEU A 9 19.10 0.78 3.85
N ALA A 10 20.25 0.82 4.53
CA ALA A 10 20.32 0.62 5.97
C ALA A 10 19.52 1.71 6.71
N GLY A 11 19.10 1.45 7.95
CA GLY A 11 18.19 2.34 8.68
C GLY A 11 18.70 3.78 8.88
N ALA A 12 19.98 3.94 9.22
CA ALA A 12 20.59 5.26 9.39
C ALA A 12 20.67 6.02 8.06
N ASP A 13 21.20 5.37 7.02
CA ASP A 13 21.32 5.93 5.67
C ASP A 13 19.96 6.34 5.10
N LYS A 14 18.92 5.53 5.35
CA LYS A 14 17.56 5.82 4.91
C LYS A 14 17.00 7.09 5.55
N LEU A 15 17.22 7.27 6.86
CA LEU A 15 16.74 8.45 7.56
C LEU A 15 17.43 9.72 7.05
N GLU A 16 18.73 9.65 6.78
CA GLU A 16 19.47 10.76 6.19
C GLU A 16 18.94 11.12 4.80
N VAL A 17 18.71 10.12 3.95
CA VAL A 17 18.13 10.33 2.62
C VAL A 17 16.74 10.96 2.70
N LEU A 18 15.87 10.50 3.62
CA LEU A 18 14.56 11.11 3.83
C LEU A 18 14.68 12.58 4.23
N ARG A 19 15.55 12.91 5.21
CA ARG A 19 15.78 14.29 5.66
C ARG A 19 16.32 15.18 4.55
N ARG A 20 17.16 14.65 3.66
CA ARG A 20 17.77 15.41 2.56
C ARG A 20 16.78 15.68 1.41
N LEU A 21 15.93 14.71 1.09
CA LEU A 21 15.03 14.77 -0.08
C LEU A 21 13.65 15.33 0.25
N ASP A 22 13.14 15.16 1.48
CA ASP A 22 11.92 15.81 1.95
C ASP A 22 12.29 17.10 2.71
N GLN A 23 12.47 18.18 1.95
CA GLN A 23 12.89 19.48 2.50
C GLN A 23 11.72 20.27 3.11
N PHE A 24 10.48 19.84 2.84
CA PHE A 24 9.28 20.56 3.29
C PHE A 24 8.94 20.21 4.72
N ARG A 25 9.30 18.99 5.15
CA ARG A 25 8.96 18.44 6.45
C ARG A 25 10.13 17.61 6.97
N GLN A 26 10.53 17.88 8.21
CA GLN A 26 11.61 17.13 8.83
C GLN A 26 11.16 15.73 9.26
N TRP A 27 12.00 14.74 8.97
CA TRP A 27 11.90 13.37 9.48
C TRP A 27 12.81 13.21 10.69
N ARG A 28 12.28 13.02 11.90
CA ARG A 28 13.10 12.78 13.11
C ARG A 28 13.43 11.31 13.28
N SER A 29 12.54 10.42 12.87
CA SER A 29 12.74 8.96 12.91
C SER A 29 12.07 8.27 11.71
N LEU A 30 12.42 7.01 11.47
CA LEU A 30 11.75 6.20 10.43
C LEU A 30 10.32 5.77 10.82
N ASP A 31 9.96 5.91 12.09
CA ASP A 31 8.62 5.57 12.63
C ASP A 31 7.61 6.69 12.45
N GLU A 32 8.06 7.90 12.10
CA GLU A 32 7.14 8.99 11.84
C GLU A 32 6.10 8.60 10.78
N LYS A 33 4.86 8.94 11.08
CA LYS A 33 3.72 8.68 10.21
C LYS A 33 3.49 9.90 9.32
N ARG A 34 3.20 9.64 8.05
CA ARG A 34 2.68 10.63 7.10
C ARG A 34 1.39 10.12 6.50
N TYR A 35 0.48 11.03 6.20
CA TYR A 35 -0.72 10.73 5.45
C TYR A 35 -0.52 11.09 3.98
N CYS A 36 -0.66 10.11 3.10
CA CYS A 36 -0.61 10.33 1.66
C CYS A 36 -1.96 10.84 1.17
N LEU A 37 -2.00 12.07 0.64
CA LEU A 37 -3.23 12.66 0.10
C LEU A 37 -3.75 11.97 -1.16
N VAL A 38 -2.88 11.27 -1.90
CA VAL A 38 -3.25 10.58 -3.15
C VAL A 38 -3.93 9.24 -2.89
N CYS A 39 -3.34 8.36 -2.07
CA CYS A 39 -3.89 7.02 -1.82
C CYS A 39 -4.66 6.91 -0.51
N GLY A 40 -4.67 7.95 0.33
CA GLY A 40 -5.40 7.99 1.59
C GLY A 40 -4.88 7.03 2.66
N LYS A 41 -3.61 6.58 2.55
CA LYS A 41 -2.98 5.66 3.50
C LYS A 41 -1.97 6.36 4.38
N ILE A 42 -1.80 5.84 5.60
CA ILE A 42 -0.71 6.19 6.48
C ILE A 42 0.54 5.43 6.05
N ILE A 43 1.63 6.17 5.85
CA ILE A 43 2.95 5.65 5.47
C ILE A 43 3.97 6.01 6.54
N THR A 44 5.05 5.25 6.62
CA THR A 44 6.16 5.53 7.53
C THR A 44 7.47 5.63 6.77
N GLY A 45 8.45 6.31 7.37
CA GLY A 45 9.80 6.43 6.81
C GLY A 45 10.42 5.07 6.47
N ARG A 46 10.12 4.02 7.27
CA ARG A 46 10.55 2.65 7.00
C ARG A 46 10.06 2.12 5.65
N HIS A 47 8.83 2.43 5.25
CA HIS A 47 8.23 1.87 4.05
C HIS A 47 8.41 2.75 2.81
N ILE A 48 8.63 4.06 2.97
CA ILE A 48 8.85 4.97 1.84
C ILE A 48 9.91 4.40 0.89
N GLN A 49 9.58 4.38 -0.39
CA GLN A 49 10.47 3.88 -1.42
C GLN A 49 11.45 4.98 -1.79
N VAL A 50 12.72 4.59 -1.88
CA VAL A 50 13.79 5.44 -2.41
C VAL A 50 14.21 4.82 -3.72
N ALA A 51 14.13 5.54 -4.82
CA ALA A 51 14.52 5.04 -6.12
C ALA A 51 15.38 6.06 -6.87
N GLY A 52 16.19 5.60 -7.83
CA GLY A 52 17.13 6.44 -8.58
C GLY A 52 18.57 5.95 -8.42
N GLY A 53 19.55 6.74 -8.88
CA GLY A 53 20.98 6.42 -8.76
C GLY A 53 21.52 5.31 -9.68
N THR A 54 20.68 4.50 -10.33
CA THR A 54 21.12 3.31 -11.09
C THR A 54 21.86 3.59 -12.41
N ARG A 55 21.97 4.86 -12.84
CA ARG A 55 22.64 5.24 -14.10
C ARG A 55 23.59 6.43 -13.93
N GLY A 56 24.41 6.40 -12.88
CA GLY A 56 25.56 7.29 -12.68
C GLY A 56 25.26 8.77 -12.36
N ASN A 57 24.06 9.28 -12.68
CA ASN A 57 23.71 10.70 -12.47
C ASN A 57 22.24 10.96 -12.11
N GLY A 58 21.43 9.92 -11.89
CA GLY A 58 20.01 10.09 -11.58
C GLY A 58 19.81 10.47 -10.11
N SER A 59 19.26 11.65 -9.84
CA SER A 59 18.91 12.11 -8.49
C SER A 59 18.03 11.07 -7.77
N LEU A 60 18.33 10.78 -6.51
CA LEU A 60 17.44 9.98 -5.67
C LEU A 60 16.06 10.64 -5.54
N ARG A 61 15.02 9.83 -5.48
CA ARG A 61 13.62 10.26 -5.38
C ARG A 61 12.92 9.44 -4.31
N LEU A 62 11.98 10.09 -3.62
CA LEU A 62 11.08 9.46 -2.66
C LEU A 62 9.74 9.20 -3.33
N SER A 63 9.16 8.02 -3.10
CA SER A 63 7.82 7.67 -3.57
C SER A 63 7.02 6.89 -2.53
N CYS A 64 5.68 6.98 -2.65
CA CYS A 64 4.77 6.24 -1.79
C CYS A 64 5.02 4.72 -1.90
N PRO A 65 4.98 3.97 -0.78
CA PRO A 65 5.06 2.51 -0.82
C PRO A 65 3.85 1.82 -1.44
N THR A 66 2.73 2.53 -1.60
CA THR A 66 1.49 1.92 -2.09
C THR A 66 1.61 1.62 -3.58
N GLU A 67 1.28 0.39 -3.98
CA GLU A 67 1.29 -0.01 -5.39
C GLU A 67 0.46 0.98 -6.24
N ARG A 68 1.04 1.41 -7.37
CA ARG A 68 0.42 2.35 -8.32
C ARG A 68 0.12 3.75 -7.76
N CYS A 69 0.61 4.08 -6.56
CA CYS A 69 0.58 5.44 -6.05
C CYS A 69 1.84 6.19 -6.49
N ASN A 70 1.66 7.29 -7.20
CA ASN A 70 2.72 8.15 -7.71
C ASN A 70 3.02 9.35 -6.80
N SER A 71 2.55 9.32 -5.55
CA SER A 71 2.69 10.48 -4.67
C SER A 71 4.13 10.70 -4.22
N ILE A 72 4.47 11.97 -4.08
CA ILE A 72 5.79 12.49 -3.76
C ILE A 72 5.74 13.24 -2.41
N PRO A 73 6.87 13.67 -1.83
CA PRO A 73 6.90 14.33 -0.51
C PRO A 73 5.94 15.52 -0.34
N MET A 74 5.62 16.23 -1.43
CA MET A 74 4.64 17.32 -1.42
C MET A 74 3.24 16.86 -1.03
N ASP A 75 2.87 15.63 -1.37
CA ASP A 75 1.54 15.05 -1.13
C ASP A 75 1.37 14.44 0.26
N TRP A 76 2.39 14.53 1.12
CA TRP A 76 2.44 13.82 2.40
C TRP A 76 2.33 14.77 3.57
N VAL A 77 1.20 14.76 4.27
CA VAL A 77 0.98 15.65 5.42
C VAL A 77 1.18 14.92 6.74
N LEU A 78 1.32 15.66 7.84
CA LEU A 78 1.23 15.08 9.17
C LEU A 78 -0.23 14.61 9.39
N PRO A 79 -0.45 13.34 9.76
CA PRO A 79 -1.79 12.87 10.07
C PRO A 79 -2.28 13.49 11.37
N THR A 80 -3.56 13.87 11.41
CA THR A 80 -4.26 14.21 12.66
C THR A 80 -4.82 12.95 13.30
N ASP A 81 -5.21 13.03 14.57
CA ASP A 81 -5.78 11.89 15.31
C ASP A 81 -7.07 11.38 14.63
N GLU A 82 -7.88 12.26 14.04
CA GLU A 82 -9.08 11.86 13.30
C GLU A 82 -8.74 11.07 12.03
N ILE A 83 -7.67 11.45 11.33
CA ILE A 83 -7.21 10.72 10.14
C ILE A 83 -6.69 9.35 10.54
N ILE A 84 -5.91 9.26 11.62
CA ILE A 84 -5.38 8.00 12.15
C ILE A 84 -6.54 7.06 12.48
N ALA A 85 -7.51 7.52 13.27
CA ALA A 85 -8.69 6.73 13.63
C ALA A 85 -9.48 6.25 12.41
N LYS A 86 -9.69 7.11 11.41
CA LYS A 86 -10.41 6.74 10.17
C LYS A 86 -9.70 5.66 9.37
N VAL A 87 -8.37 5.77 9.23
CA VAL A 87 -7.58 4.77 8.50
C VAL A 87 -7.58 3.44 9.24
N GLU A 88 -7.47 3.45 10.57
CA GLU A 88 -7.54 2.25 11.40
C GLU A 88 -8.91 1.56 11.31
N MET A 89 -10.00 2.32 11.35
CA MET A 89 -11.35 1.78 11.15
C MET A 89 -11.52 1.10 9.78
N ARG A 90 -11.04 1.73 8.70
CA ARG A 90 -11.10 1.12 7.36
C ARG A 90 -10.28 -0.17 7.29
N ALA A 91 -9.07 -0.17 7.84
CA ALA A 91 -8.22 -1.36 7.87
C ALA A 91 -8.84 -2.50 8.69
N ALA A 92 -9.51 -2.20 9.80
CA ALA A 92 -10.24 -3.19 10.59
C ALA A 92 -11.41 -3.80 9.81
N GLU A 93 -12.14 -2.99 9.05
CA GLU A 93 -13.26 -3.47 8.24
C GLU A 93 -12.79 -4.37 7.08
N GLU A 94 -11.73 -3.97 6.38
CA GLU A 94 -11.10 -4.80 5.33
C GLU A 94 -10.67 -6.17 5.88
N ARG A 95 -10.13 -6.23 7.11
CA ARG A 95 -9.75 -7.49 7.76
C ARG A 95 -10.94 -8.38 8.10
N LYS A 96 -12.09 -7.82 8.48
CA LYS A 96 -13.32 -8.61 8.71
C LYS A 96 -13.82 -9.24 7.42
N VAL A 97 -13.74 -8.52 6.30
CA VAL A 97 -14.14 -9.02 4.98
C VAL A 97 -13.19 -10.10 4.47
N ALA A 98 -11.90 -9.98 4.75
CA ALA A 98 -10.89 -10.96 4.35
C ALA A 98 -10.82 -12.22 5.23
N ALA A 99 -11.53 -12.26 6.37
CA ALA A 99 -11.55 -13.41 7.26
C ALA A 99 -12.31 -14.58 6.59
N PRO A 100 -11.70 -15.78 6.48
CA PRO A 100 -12.43 -16.94 6.01
C PRO A 100 -13.56 -17.28 7.00
N PRO A 101 -14.72 -17.78 6.52
CA PRO A 101 -15.79 -18.22 7.40
C PRO A 101 -15.28 -19.33 8.35
N PRO A 102 -15.75 -19.39 9.60
CA PRO A 102 -15.34 -20.43 10.52
C PRO A 102 -15.70 -21.80 9.94
N THR A 103 -14.69 -22.65 9.73
CA THR A 103 -14.88 -24.05 9.33
C THR A 103 -15.56 -24.79 10.48
N ASN A 104 -16.88 -24.99 10.37
CA ASN A 104 -17.64 -25.89 11.23
C ASN A 104 -17.21 -27.33 10.94
N HIS A 105 -16.09 -27.77 11.51
CA HIS A 105 -15.69 -29.19 11.49
C HIS A 105 -16.57 -29.96 12.47
N LYS A 106 -17.73 -30.44 11.99
CA LYS A 106 -18.42 -31.56 12.64
C LYS A 106 -17.69 -32.84 12.25
N ASN A 107 -16.98 -33.42 13.22
CA ASN A 107 -16.43 -34.77 13.11
C ASN A 107 -17.58 -35.78 13.05
N GLY A 108 -17.72 -36.46 11.91
CA GLY A 108 -18.54 -37.64 11.72
C GLY A 108 -17.98 -38.41 10.53
N GLY A 109 -17.55 -39.66 10.76
CA GLY A 109 -16.80 -40.50 9.83
C GLY A 109 -17.58 -40.98 8.58
N PRO A 110 -17.04 -41.98 7.85
CA PRO A 110 -16.68 -41.81 6.43
C PRO A 110 -17.62 -42.52 5.44
N GLN A 111 -17.90 -41.89 4.28
CA GLN A 111 -18.30 -42.61 3.05
C GLN A 111 -17.85 -41.89 1.76
N LEU A 112 -16.96 -42.59 1.04
CA LEU A 112 -16.79 -42.84 -0.41
C LEU A 112 -17.29 -41.82 -1.47
N PRO A 113 -16.57 -41.66 -2.62
CA PRO A 113 -16.68 -40.49 -3.48
C PRO A 113 -17.74 -40.67 -4.57
N LYS A 114 -18.51 -39.61 -4.83
CA LYS A 114 -19.22 -39.45 -6.09
C LYS A 114 -18.92 -38.09 -6.71
N ARG A 115 -18.20 -38.19 -7.82
CA ARG A 115 -17.90 -37.18 -8.82
C ARG A 115 -19.19 -36.66 -9.43
N GLU A 116 -19.48 -35.37 -9.28
CA GLU A 116 -20.25 -34.61 -10.25
C GLU A 116 -19.64 -33.21 -10.41
N HIS A 117 -18.95 -33.04 -11.53
CA HIS A 117 -18.76 -31.73 -12.15
C HIS A 117 -20.13 -31.27 -12.64
N ASN A 118 -20.62 -30.13 -12.14
CA ASN A 118 -21.54 -29.29 -12.89
C ASN A 118 -21.32 -27.84 -12.46
N GLY A 119 -20.81 -27.04 -13.40
CA GLY A 119 -20.45 -25.65 -13.20
C GLY A 119 -21.66 -24.78 -12.93
N ILE A 120 -21.52 -23.85 -12.00
CA ILE A 120 -22.41 -22.70 -11.87
C ILE A 120 -21.55 -21.46 -12.05
N ALA A 121 -21.79 -20.79 -13.18
CA ALA A 121 -21.23 -19.50 -13.52
C ALA A 121 -21.65 -18.46 -12.48
N SER A 122 -20.68 -17.85 -11.80
CA SER A 122 -20.87 -16.54 -11.18
C SER A 122 -20.18 -15.50 -12.06
N ARG A 123 -21.04 -14.78 -12.79
CA ARG A 123 -20.73 -13.57 -13.54
C ARG A 123 -20.08 -12.56 -12.60
N PHE A 124 -18.76 -12.38 -12.68
CA PHE A 124 -18.14 -11.20 -12.11
C PHE A 124 -18.55 -10.00 -12.94
N LEU A 125 -19.30 -9.09 -12.31
CA LEU A 125 -19.64 -7.78 -12.86
C LEU A 125 -18.33 -7.03 -13.15
N LYS A 126 -18.06 -6.80 -14.44
CA LYS A 126 -17.04 -5.85 -14.90
C LYS A 126 -17.41 -4.46 -14.39
N PHE A 127 -16.66 -3.93 -13.42
CA PHE A 127 -16.63 -2.50 -13.19
C PHE A 127 -15.63 -1.87 -14.16
N ALA A 128 -16.15 -1.33 -15.27
CA ALA A 128 -15.41 -0.42 -16.13
C ALA A 128 -15.41 0.96 -15.48
N PHE A 129 -14.27 1.38 -14.92
CA PHE A 129 -14.05 2.79 -14.60
C PHE A 129 -13.69 3.53 -15.89
N HIS A 130 -14.70 4.11 -16.53
CA HIS A 130 -14.50 5.16 -17.51
C HIS A 130 -14.11 6.44 -16.78
N PHE A 131 -12.81 6.75 -16.72
CA PHE A 131 -12.38 8.13 -16.51
C PHE A 131 -12.10 8.75 -17.87
N LYS A 132 -13.13 9.44 -18.35
CA LYS A 132 -13.07 10.41 -19.42
C LYS A 132 -12.41 11.65 -18.81
N HIS A 133 -11.16 11.93 -19.15
CA HIS A 133 -10.59 13.26 -18.93
C HIS A 133 -10.65 13.99 -20.27
N SER A 134 -11.48 15.03 -20.31
CA SER A 134 -11.57 16.00 -21.38
C SER A 134 -10.85 17.27 -20.92
N SER A 135 -10.09 17.82 -21.87
CA SER A 135 -9.36 19.10 -21.86
C SER A 135 -8.04 19.13 -21.09
#